data_AF-A0A2Z6PBR3-F1
#
_entry.id   AF-A0A2Z6PBR3-F1
#
_cell.length_a   1.000
_cell.length_b   1.000
_cell.length_c   1.000
_cell.angle_alpha   90.00
_cell.angle_beta   90.00
_cell.angle_gamma   90.00
#
_symmetry.space_group_name_H-M   'P 1'
#
loop_
_entity.id
_entity.type
_entity.pdbx_description
1 polymer ?
#
loop_
_entity_poly.entity_id
_entity_poly.type
_entity_poly.pdbx_seq_one_letter_code
_entity_poly.pdbx_strand_id
1 'polypeptide(L)'
;MEEMILIIFIGSGNQKIVPCLNYFIFGRFIPEIALKKLQGKRLLFVGDSLQRNQWESFVCLVQGIIPRKKKSMKRGQVHSVFKAKEYNATIEFYWAPFLVESNTDINIIGDPKKRIIKVDEITERAKNWTGVDILVFNTYVWWMSGLRVKAL
;
A
#
# COMPACT_ATOMS: atom_id res chain seq x y z
N MET A 1 -8.17 1.30 -19.38
CA MET A 1 -6.85 1.27 -18.73
C MET A 1 -7.09 0.77 -17.33
N GLU A 2 -6.83 -0.52 -17.10
CA GLU A 2 -7.00 -1.15 -15.79
C GLU A 2 -5.77 -0.83 -14.95
N GLU A 3 -5.94 -0.22 -13.78
CA GLU A 3 -4.86 -0.17 -12.80
C GLU A 3 -4.66 -1.57 -12.24
N MET A 4 -3.47 -2.13 -12.44
CA MET A 4 -3.11 -3.43 -11.90
C MET A 4 -2.76 -3.27 -10.41
N ILE A 5 -3.77 -3.35 -9.54
CA ILE A 5 -3.55 -3.45 -8.10
C ILE A 5 -3.11 -4.88 -7.81
N LEU A 6 -1.82 -5.07 -7.51
CA LEU A 6 -1.30 -6.38 -7.11
C LEU A 6 -1.42 -6.52 -5.59
N ILE A 7 -2.38 -7.35 -5.15
CA ILE A 7 -2.52 -7.74 -3.74
C ILE A 7 -1.79 -9.06 -3.54
N ILE A 8 -0.73 -9.04 -2.73
CA ILE A 8 0.04 -10.23 -2.34
C ILE A 8 -0.29 -10.58 -0.89
N PHE A 9 -0.90 -11.75 -0.68
CA PHE A 9 -1.08 -12.32 0.65
C PHE A 9 0.16 -13.14 1.03
N ILE A 10 0.83 -12.77 2.12
CA ILE A 10 2.01 -13.46 2.67
C ILE A 10 1.54 -14.25 3.90
N GLY A 11 0.92 -15.39 3.66
CA GLY A 11 0.45 -16.31 4.70
C GLY A 11 0.03 -17.64 4.09
N SER A 12 0.14 -18.73 4.85
CA SER A 12 -0.02 -20.15 4.45
C SER A 12 -1.39 -20.57 3.89
N GLY A 13 -2.21 -19.66 3.39
CA GLY A 13 -3.51 -19.96 2.78
C GLY A 13 -3.55 -19.45 1.35
N ASN A 14 -3.75 -20.37 0.40
CA ASN A 14 -4.05 -20.18 -1.03
C ASN A 14 -4.24 -18.72 -1.46
N GLN A 15 -3.29 -18.19 -2.24
CA GLN A 15 -3.45 -16.95 -2.99
C GLN A 15 -4.72 -17.05 -3.84
N LYS A 16 -5.76 -16.31 -3.46
CA LYS A 16 -6.96 -16.14 -4.29
C LYS A 16 -6.84 -14.81 -5.01
N ILE A 17 -6.50 -14.85 -6.29
CA ILE A 17 -6.80 -13.76 -7.21
C ILE A 17 -8.31 -13.78 -7.39
N VAL A 18 -9.00 -12.73 -6.97
CA VAL A 18 -10.44 -12.58 -7.20
C VAL A 18 -10.59 -11.73 -8.46
N PRO A 19 -10.81 -12.32 -9.65
CA PRO A 19 -11.05 -11.53 -10.84
C PRO A 19 -12.36 -10.76 -10.67
N CYS A 20 -12.34 -9.47 -11.01
CA CYS A 20 -13.55 -8.67 -11.19
C CYS A 20 -14.29 -9.15 -12.45
N LEU A 21 -15.04 -10.24 -12.33
CA LEU A 21 -15.98 -10.68 -13.36
C LEU A 21 -17.33 -9.99 -13.12
N ASN A 22 -17.93 -9.48 -14.20
CA ASN A 22 -19.11 -8.59 -14.29
C ASN A 22 -20.43 -9.09 -13.66
N TYR A 23 -20.42 -10.16 -12.86
CA TYR A 23 -21.63 -10.72 -12.21
C TYR A 23 -21.50 -10.94 -10.71
N PHE A 24 -20.42 -10.49 -10.06
CA PHE A 24 -20.32 -10.55 -8.60
C PHE A 24 -20.94 -9.29 -7.98
N ILE A 25 -22.10 -9.43 -7.34
CA ILE A 25 -22.58 -8.42 -6.39
C ILE A 25 -21.52 -8.37 -5.29
N PHE A 26 -20.72 -7.30 -5.26
CA PHE A 26 -19.84 -7.04 -4.12
C PHE A 26 -20.71 -6.93 -2.88
N GLY A 27 -20.54 -7.86 -1.95
CA GLY A 27 -21.21 -7.81 -0.66
C GLY A 27 -20.93 -6.47 0.03
N ARG A 28 -21.93 -5.94 0.74
CA ARG A 28 -21.80 -4.70 1.52
C ARG A 28 -20.53 -4.76 2.37
N PHE A 29 -19.72 -3.71 2.33
CA PHE A 29 -18.55 -3.58 3.20
C PHE A 29 -18.99 -3.46 4.66
N ILE A 30 -18.46 -4.35 5.52
CA ILE A 30 -18.69 -4.36 6.96
C ILE A 30 -17.33 -4.16 7.65
N PRO A 31 -17.06 -2.99 8.26
CA PRO A 31 -15.79 -2.66 8.89
C PRO A 31 -15.32 -3.69 9.94
N GLU A 32 -16.25 -4.24 10.72
CA GLU A 32 -15.96 -5.24 11.76
C GLU A 32 -15.39 -6.53 11.16
N ILE A 33 -15.92 -6.97 10.02
CA ILE A 33 -15.42 -8.16 9.32
C ILE A 33 -14.02 -7.90 8.79
N ALA A 34 -13.78 -6.72 8.23
CA ALA A 34 -12.45 -6.34 7.75
C ALA A 34 -11.42 -6.33 8.90
N LEU A 35 -11.75 -5.70 10.03
CA LEU A 35 -10.85 -5.65 11.19
C LEU A 35 -10.62 -7.02 11.83
N LYS A 36 -11.64 -7.88 11.91
CA LYS A 36 -11.50 -9.27 12.37
C LYS A 36 -10.55 -10.07 11.46
N LYS A 37 -10.64 -9.87 10.13
CA LYS A 37 -9.71 -10.50 9.19
C LYS A 37 -8.27 -9.97 9.33
N LEU A 38 -8.11 -8.74 9.79
CA LEU A 38 -6.81 -8.11 10.07
C LEU A 38 -6.30 -8.36 11.49
N GLN A 39 -7.01 -9.12 12.32
CA GLN A 39 -6.64 -9.32 13.70
C GLN A 39 -5.26 -9.98 13.81
N GLY A 40 -4.35 -9.35 14.55
CA GLY A 40 -2.97 -9.79 14.72
C GLY A 40 -2.09 -9.63 13.47
N LYS A 41 -2.55 -8.91 12.44
CA LYS A 41 -1.86 -8.78 11.15
C LYS A 41 -1.37 -7.37 10.86
N ARG A 42 -0.36 -7.31 10.00
CA ARG A 42 0.15 -6.09 9.36
C ARG A 42 -0.31 -6.04 7.90
N LEU A 43 -1.14 -5.06 7.58
CA LEU A 43 -1.52 -4.73 6.20
C LEU A 43 -0.70 -3.52 5.76
N LEU A 44 0.11 -3.66 4.71
CA LEU A 44 0.97 -2.61 4.19
C LEU A 44 0.62 -2.27 2.73
N PHE A 45 0.25 -1.02 2.51
CA PHE A 45 0.09 -0.41 1.20
C PHE A 45 1.43 0.20 0.77
N VAL A 46 1.96 -0.22 -0.38
CA VAL A 46 3.27 0.24 -0.88
C VAL A 46 3.11 0.84 -2.27
N GLY A 47 3.52 2.10 -2.46
CA GLY A 47 3.38 2.72 -3.77
C GLY A 47 3.52 4.24 -3.82
N ASP A 48 2.87 4.82 -4.81
CA ASP A 48 2.83 6.26 -5.08
C ASP A 48 1.66 6.97 -4.35
N SER A 49 1.32 8.18 -4.80
CA SER A 49 0.23 8.99 -4.24
C SER A 49 -1.15 8.34 -4.34
N LEU A 50 -1.44 7.57 -5.39
CA LEU A 50 -2.72 6.87 -5.51
C LEU A 50 -2.84 5.79 -4.44
N GLN A 51 -1.74 5.08 -4.18
CA GLN A 51 -1.70 4.07 -3.13
C GLN A 51 -1.86 4.67 -1.73
N ARG A 52 -1.31 5.87 -1.51
CA ARG A 52 -1.56 6.64 -0.28
C ARG A 52 -3.04 6.96 -0.10
N ASN A 53 -3.71 7.41 -1.17
CA ASN A 53 -5.15 7.70 -1.14
C ASN A 53 -5.98 6.44 -0.85
N GLN A 54 -5.62 5.29 -1.42
CA GLN A 54 -6.28 4.02 -1.11
C GLN A 54 -6.10 3.63 0.37
N TRP A 55 -4.89 3.78 0.92
CA TRP A 55 -4.64 3.56 2.34
C TRP A 55 -5.47 4.50 3.22
N GLU A 56 -5.52 5.80 2.93
CA GLU A 56 -6.31 6.77 3.70
C GLU A 56 -7.81 6.45 3.64
N SER A 57 -8.32 6.10 2.45
CA SER A 57 -9.70 5.65 2.26
C SER A 57 -10.02 4.42 3.12
N PHE A 58 -9.15 3.40 3.09
CA PHE A 58 -9.34 2.18 3.88
C PHE A 58 -9.31 2.46 5.39
N VAL A 59 -8.37 3.31 5.85
CA VAL A 59 -8.34 3.76 7.26
C VAL A 59 -9.65 4.45 7.63
N CYS A 60 -10.18 5.34 6.79
CA CYS A 60 -11.45 6.03 7.00
C CYS A 60 -12.64 5.05 7.14
N LEU A 61 -12.69 4.02 6.29
CA LEU A 61 -13.74 3.00 6.33
C LEU A 61 -13.76 2.22 7.65
N VAL A 62 -12.59 1.90 8.22
CA VAL A 62 -12.52 1.07 9.44
C VAL A 62 -12.46 1.87 10.74
N GLN A 63 -11.94 3.10 10.72
CA GLN A 63 -11.72 3.84 11.96
C GLN A 63 -13.01 4.32 12.63
N GLY A 64 -14.13 4.39 11.90
CA GLY A 64 -15.41 4.90 12.39
C GLY A 64 -15.99 4.06 13.53
N ILE A 65 -15.72 2.75 13.51
CA ILE A 65 -16.21 1.79 14.52
C ILE A 65 -15.23 1.62 15.70
N ILE A 66 -14.03 2.21 15.64
CA ILE A 66 -13.01 2.06 16.67
C ILE A 66 -13.05 3.27 17.62
N PRO A 67 -13.27 3.06 18.94
CA PRO A 67 -13.23 4.14 19.93
C PRO A 67 -11.91 4.92 19.90
N ARG A 68 -11.95 6.25 20.12
CA ARG A 68 -10.77 7.13 20.02
C ARG A 68 -9.55 6.64 20.81
N LYS A 69 -9.74 6.16 22.04
CA LYS A 69 -8.64 5.66 22.90
C LYS A 69 -8.01 4.35 22.40
N LYS A 70 -8.72 3.61 21.54
CA LYS A 70 -8.38 2.29 21.01
C LYS A 70 -7.77 2.33 19.61
N LYS A 71 -7.50 3.52 19.07
CA LYS A 71 -6.77 3.73 17.81
C LYS A 71 -5.62 4.72 17.99
N SER A 72 -4.65 4.67 17.08
CA SER A 72 -3.58 5.68 16.98
C SER A 72 -3.10 5.80 15.54
N MET A 73 -2.58 6.97 15.18
CA MET A 73 -2.03 7.28 13.86
C MET A 73 -0.64 7.89 14.03
N LYS A 74 0.37 7.26 13.43
CA LYS A 74 1.72 7.83 13.28
C LYS A 74 1.92 8.13 11.80
N ARG A 75 1.98 9.42 11.44
CA ARG A 75 2.24 9.86 10.07
C ARG A 75 3.72 10.15 9.90
N GLY A 76 4.34 9.52 8.92
CA GLY A 76 5.71 9.80 8.49
C GLY A 76 5.75 10.10 7.00
N GLN A 77 6.83 10.73 6.54
CA GLN A 77 7.02 11.07 5.13
C GLN A 77 7.09 9.79 4.27
N VAL A 78 7.87 8.81 4.71
CA VAL A 78 8.08 7.53 4.01
C VAL A 78 7.15 6.44 4.54
N HIS A 79 6.96 6.34 5.87
CA HIS A 79 6.17 5.28 6.49
C HIS A 79 5.13 5.86 7.43
N SER A 80 3.87 5.51 7.21
CA SER A 80 2.73 5.89 8.05
C SER A 80 2.04 4.64 8.59
N VAL A 81 1.61 4.68 9.85
CA VAL A 81 1.06 3.53 10.57
C VAL A 81 -0.21 3.94 11.32
N PHE A 82 -1.34 3.34 10.93
CA PHE A 82 -2.55 3.33 11.73
C PHE A 82 -2.62 2.04 12.54
N LYS A 83 -2.90 2.12 13.85
CA LYS A 83 -3.01 0.96 14.73
C LYS A 83 -4.41 0.86 15.32
N ALA A 84 -5.06 -0.28 15.11
CA ALA A 84 -6.30 -0.69 15.75
C ALA A 84 -5.96 -1.57 16.96
N LYS A 85 -5.93 -0.98 18.17
CA LYS A 85 -5.32 -1.62 19.34
C LYS A 85 -6.03 -2.89 19.79
N GLU A 86 -7.37 -2.92 19.74
CA GLU A 86 -8.17 -4.08 20.17
C GLU A 86 -8.03 -5.29 19.26
N TYR A 87 -7.76 -5.03 17.98
CA TYR A 87 -7.52 -6.07 16.98
C TYR A 87 -6.04 -6.46 16.91
N ASN A 88 -5.16 -5.79 17.66
CA ASN A 88 -3.72 -5.89 17.50
C ASN A 88 -3.28 -5.83 16.01
N ALA A 89 -3.90 -4.93 15.25
CA ALA A 89 -3.74 -4.83 13.80
C ALA A 89 -3.11 -3.50 13.41
N THR A 90 -2.28 -3.52 12.36
CA THR A 90 -1.75 -2.29 11.74
C THR A 90 -2.16 -2.19 10.27
N ILE A 91 -2.48 -0.96 9.86
CA ILE A 91 -2.79 -0.58 8.49
C ILE A 91 -1.81 0.51 8.12
N GLU A 92 -0.87 0.17 7.26
CA GLU A 92 0.37 0.90 7.04
C GLU A 92 0.46 1.39 5.60
N PHE A 93 1.16 2.50 5.39
CA PHE A 93 1.53 3.02 4.08
C PHE A 93 3.04 3.23 4.00
N TYR A 94 3.66 2.75 2.93
CA TYR A 94 5.08 2.95 2.62
C TYR A 94 5.26 3.60 1.24
N TRP A 95 5.98 4.71 1.21
CA TRP A 95 6.28 5.47 0.01
C TRP A 95 7.36 4.78 -0.83
N ALA A 96 6.96 4.24 -1.97
CA ALA A 96 7.85 3.67 -2.97
C ALA A 96 7.22 3.88 -4.35
N PRO A 97 7.29 5.10 -4.91
CA PRO A 97 6.49 5.47 -6.08
C PRO A 97 6.79 4.63 -7.32
N PHE A 98 8.01 4.11 -7.45
CA PHE A 98 8.44 3.21 -8.51
C PHE A 98 8.62 1.76 -8.05
N LEU A 99 8.33 1.44 -6.79
CA LEU A 99 8.62 0.18 -6.08
C LEU A 99 10.11 -0.19 -5.96
N VAL A 100 10.89 0.00 -7.02
CA VAL A 100 12.35 -0.15 -7.05
C VAL A 100 13.05 1.13 -6.61
N GLU A 101 14.36 1.10 -6.40
CA GLU A 101 15.15 2.25 -6.00
C GLU A 101 15.14 3.39 -7.03
N SER A 102 15.09 4.63 -6.54
CA SER A 102 15.22 5.80 -7.39
C SER A 102 15.91 6.98 -6.69
N ASN A 103 16.47 7.90 -7.48
CA ASN A 103 17.09 9.11 -6.95
C ASN A 103 16.08 10.15 -6.41
N THR A 104 14.78 9.84 -6.43
CA THR A 104 13.69 10.77 -6.07
C THR A 104 12.79 10.23 -4.96
N ASP A 105 13.26 9.23 -4.20
CA ASP A 105 12.47 8.54 -3.19
C ASP A 105 12.19 9.41 -1.94
N ILE A 106 13.22 10.09 -1.46
CA ILE A 106 13.16 10.95 -0.27
C ILE A 106 13.04 12.41 -0.70
N ASN A 107 13.97 12.85 -1.55
CA ASN A 107 14.01 14.20 -2.10
C ASN A 107 13.32 14.21 -3.45
N ILE A 108 12.03 14.61 -3.47
CA ILE A 108 11.23 14.57 -4.69
C ILE A 108 11.80 15.54 -5.72
N ILE A 109 12.26 14.99 -6.85
CA ILE A 109 12.73 15.75 -7.99
C ILE A 109 11.50 16.14 -8.83
N GLY A 110 11.22 17.43 -8.91
CA GLY A 110 10.07 17.97 -9.65
C GLY A 110 10.14 17.72 -11.15
N ASP A 111 11.33 17.75 -11.75
CA ASP A 111 11.55 17.49 -13.17
C ASP A 111 11.62 15.97 -13.45
N PRO A 112 10.63 15.37 -14.14
CA PRO A 112 10.62 13.94 -14.43
C PRO A 112 11.82 13.48 -15.26
N LYS A 113 12.40 14.34 -16.09
CA LYS A 113 13.56 14.01 -16.94
C LYS A 113 14.86 13.80 -16.15
N LYS A 114 14.87 14.24 -14.88
CA LYS A 114 16.00 14.08 -13.94
C LYS A 114 15.82 12.91 -12.99
N ARG A 115 14.66 12.26 -12.99
CA ARG A 115 14.42 11.04 -12.21
C ARG A 115 15.14 9.88 -12.87
N ILE A 116 15.82 9.09 -12.07
CA ILE A 116 16.55 7.89 -12.48
C ILE A 116 16.07 6.75 -11.60
N ILE A 117 15.62 5.69 -12.24
CA ILE A 117 15.14 4.46 -11.62
C ILE A 117 16.23 3.40 -11.78
N LYS A 118 16.46 2.58 -10.75
CA LYS A 118 17.31 1.40 -10.86
C LYS A 118 16.41 0.18 -10.93
N VAL A 119 16.18 -0.35 -12.14
CA VAL A 119 15.10 -1.32 -12.38
C VAL A 119 15.36 -2.68 -11.73
N ASP A 120 16.62 -3.01 -11.49
CA ASP A 120 17.05 -4.28 -10.90
C ASP A 120 17.30 -4.20 -9.37
N GLU A 121 17.14 -3.02 -8.77
CA GLU A 121 17.43 -2.78 -7.34
C GLU A 121 16.15 -2.59 -6.53
N ILE A 122 15.70 -3.65 -5.85
CA ILE A 122 14.55 -3.63 -4.93
C ILE A 122 14.91 -4.08 -3.49
N THR A 123 16.07 -4.73 -3.32
CA THR A 123 16.43 -5.47 -2.11
C THR A 123 16.42 -4.60 -0.86
N GLU A 124 17.00 -3.39 -0.90
CA GLU A 124 17.03 -2.51 0.28
C GLU A 124 15.63 -2.04 0.70
N ARG A 125 14.71 -1.87 -0.26
CA ARG A 125 13.32 -1.53 0.03
C ARG A 125 12.55 -2.71 0.58
N ALA A 126 12.75 -3.88 -0.01
CA ALA A 126 12.06 -5.10 0.39
C ALA A 126 12.31 -5.43 1.87
N LYS A 127 13.48 -5.07 2.42
CA LYS A 127 13.77 -5.19 3.87
C LYS A 127 12.69 -4.54 4.74
N ASN A 128 12.16 -3.39 4.33
CA ASN A 128 11.12 -2.66 5.08
C ASN A 128 9.73 -3.31 4.98
N TRP A 129 9.54 -4.22 4.03
CA TRP A 129 8.29 -4.94 3.81
C TRP A 129 8.33 -6.36 4.39
N THR A 130 9.49 -6.80 4.87
CA THR A 130 9.63 -8.11 5.52
C THR A 130 8.76 -8.20 6.78
N GLY A 131 8.20 -9.40 7.01
CA GLY A 131 7.32 -9.66 8.15
C GLY A 131 5.97 -8.95 8.11
N VAL A 132 5.52 -8.52 6.93
CA VAL A 132 4.15 -8.05 6.67
C VAL A 132 3.27 -9.23 6.25
N ASP A 133 2.03 -9.31 6.75
CA ASP A 133 1.08 -10.38 6.41
C ASP A 133 0.39 -10.16 5.06
N ILE A 134 0.05 -8.91 4.74
CA ILE A 134 -0.68 -8.53 3.52
C ILE A 134 -0.01 -7.32 2.90
N LEU A 135 0.46 -7.47 1.67
CA LEU A 135 1.03 -6.39 0.86
C LEU A 135 0.07 -6.01 -0.26
N VAL A 136 -0.11 -4.70 -0.44
CA VAL A 136 -0.84 -4.15 -1.59
C VAL A 136 0.10 -3.22 -2.32
N PHE A 137 0.46 -3.56 -3.54
CA PHE A 137 1.33 -2.76 -4.40
C PHE A 137 0.51 -1.98 -5.43
N ASN A 138 0.89 -0.72 -5.65
CA ASN A 138 0.48 0.06 -6.82
C ASN A 138 1.62 1.01 -7.22
N THR A 139 1.88 1.11 -8.52
CA THR A 139 2.80 2.09 -9.10
C THR A 139 2.30 2.45 -10.51
N TYR A 140 2.02 3.73 -10.75
CA TYR A 140 1.54 4.14 -12.07
C TYR A 140 1.84 5.60 -12.41
N VAL A 141 1.34 6.55 -11.61
CA VAL A 141 1.31 7.98 -11.98
C VAL A 141 2.71 8.53 -12.25
N TRP A 142 3.71 8.02 -11.55
CA TRP A 142 5.09 8.47 -11.70
C TRP A 142 5.74 7.99 -13.01
N TRP A 143 5.30 6.86 -13.56
CA TRP A 143 5.72 6.38 -14.88
C TRP A 143 5.14 7.24 -16.00
N MET A 144 3.95 7.81 -15.78
CA MET A 144 3.24 8.67 -16.75
C MET A 144 3.76 10.10 -16.82
N SER A 145 4.74 10.47 -16.00
CA SER A 145 5.27 11.85 -15.93
C SER A 145 6.17 12.22 -17.11
N GLY A 146 6.46 11.30 -18.03
CA GLY A 146 7.20 11.56 -19.26
C GLY A 146 7.03 10.45 -20.29
N LEU A 147 7.36 10.73 -21.56
CA LEU A 147 7.32 9.74 -22.64
C LEU A 147 8.35 8.61 -22.46
N ARG A 148 9.44 8.91 -21.74
CA ARG A 148 10.54 7.99 -21.46
C ARG A 148 11.01 8.19 -20.03
N VAL A 149 11.36 7.08 -19.40
CA VAL A 149 11.91 7.03 -18.05
C VAL A 149 13.39 6.66 -18.14
N LYS A 150 14.25 7.31 -17.36
CA LYS A 150 15.66 6.94 -17.29
C LYS A 150 15.82 5.78 -16.30
N ALA A 151 16.37 4.69 -16.80
CA ALA A 151 16.77 3.54 -16.02
C ALA A 151 18.30 3.45 -15.96
N LEU A 152 18.83 3.01 -14.81
CA LEU A 152 20.17 2.46 -14.64
C LEU A 152 20.10 0.94 -14.61
#